data_AF-A0A6B3I498-F1
#
_entry.id   AF-A0A6B3I498-F1
#
_cell.length_a   1.000
_cell.length_b   1.000
_cell.length_c   1.000
_cell.angle_alpha   90.00
_cell.angle_beta   90.00
_cell.angle_gamma   90.00
#
_symmetry.space_group_name_H-M   'P 1'
#
loop_
_entity.id
_entity.type
_entity.pdbx_description
1 polymer ?
#
loop_
_entity_poly.entity_id
_entity_poly.type
_entity_poly.pdbx_seq_one_letter_code
_entity_poly.pdbx_strand_id
1 'polypeptide(L)'
;MPIAPILRPTRRRTLVAGGVAVLLLTAMAADRVAAHQAEHRTARAFRSATGTAELPDVDVRGFPVLPQLARGTIDTVDVSAHDIPADSVNRPLPITRLDVRLRGLSAPEDGGEATSRTARATAFLSYGDLSRSLGFPITQGREPGSVQADLELPFGGAPLTLVATPKPGPGNSITFADAHLVGGDHPAAADALLERAFRDA
;
A
#
# COMPACT_ATOMS: atom_id res chain seq x y z
N MET A 1 -13.23 75.95 0.60
CA MET A 1 -12.40 74.76 0.88
C MET A 1 -13.25 73.73 1.59
N PRO A 2 -13.49 72.53 1.04
CA PRO A 2 -14.07 71.44 1.82
C PRO A 2 -12.96 70.74 2.63
N ILE A 3 -13.25 70.49 3.91
CA ILE A 3 -12.37 69.76 4.83
C ILE A 3 -12.64 68.26 4.62
N ALA A 4 -11.63 67.50 4.22
CA ALA A 4 -11.73 66.05 4.08
C ALA A 4 -11.79 65.36 5.46
N PRO A 5 -12.73 64.43 5.71
CA PRO A 5 -12.75 63.66 6.95
C PRO A 5 -11.63 62.60 6.95
N ILE A 6 -10.77 62.65 7.96
CA ILE A 6 -9.76 61.62 8.21
C ILE A 6 -10.48 60.39 8.77
N LEU A 7 -10.59 59.33 7.97
CA LEU A 7 -11.02 58.02 8.43
C LEU A 7 -10.00 57.48 9.45
N ARG A 8 -10.32 57.57 10.75
CA ARG A 8 -9.51 56.95 11.81
C ARG A 8 -9.76 55.44 11.81
N PRO A 9 -8.75 54.59 11.63
CA PRO A 9 -8.93 53.15 11.77
C PRO A 9 -9.23 52.83 13.23
N THR A 10 -10.37 52.18 13.46
CA THR A 10 -10.87 51.76 14.77
C THR A 10 -9.94 50.71 15.38
N ARG A 11 -8.99 51.13 16.24
CA ARG A 11 -8.02 50.26 16.96
C ARG A 11 -8.63 49.00 17.59
N ARG A 12 -9.91 49.04 17.99
CA ARG A 12 -10.61 47.89 18.55
C ARG A 12 -10.82 46.77 17.52
N ARG A 13 -11.10 47.11 16.25
CA ARG A 13 -11.28 46.12 15.18
C ARG A 13 -9.96 45.43 14.80
N THR A 14 -8.85 46.18 14.82
CA THR A 14 -7.52 45.61 14.52
C THR A 14 -7.02 44.69 15.63
N LEU A 15 -7.33 44.97 16.89
CA LEU A 15 -7.00 44.07 18.01
C LEU A 15 -7.82 42.76 17.97
N VAL A 16 -9.12 42.85 17.69
CA VAL A 16 -9.98 41.66 17.52
C VAL A 16 -9.53 40.83 16.33
N ALA A 17 -9.26 41.46 15.18
CA ALA A 17 -8.75 40.77 14.00
C ALA A 17 -7.38 40.10 14.27
N GLY A 18 -6.48 40.78 14.97
CA GLY A 18 -5.20 40.21 15.40
C GLY A 18 -5.36 39.00 16.32
N GLY A 19 -6.26 39.09 17.30
CA GLY A 19 -6.56 37.98 18.21
C GLY A 19 -7.13 36.76 17.48
N VAL A 20 -8.08 36.97 16.56
CA VAL A 20 -8.63 35.89 15.72
C VAL A 20 -7.55 35.27 14.83
N ALA A 21 -6.68 36.07 14.23
CA ALA A 21 -5.58 35.58 13.42
C ALA A 21 -4.61 34.70 14.25
N VAL A 22 -4.23 35.14 15.44
CA VAL A 22 -3.39 34.34 16.35
C VAL A 22 -4.05 33.03 16.71
N LEU A 23 -5.35 33.03 17.03
CA LEU A 23 -6.10 31.82 17.39
C LEU A 23 -6.18 30.82 16.22
N LEU A 24 -6.42 31.31 15.00
CA LEU A 24 -6.44 30.46 13.81
C LEU A 24 -5.06 29.84 13.52
N LEU A 25 -3.99 30.64 13.67
CA LEU A 25 -2.63 30.16 13.47
C LEU A 25 -2.24 29.10 14.51
N THR A 26 -2.57 29.30 15.79
CA THR A 26 -2.29 28.29 16.83
C THR A 26 -3.13 27.03 16.65
N ALA A 27 -4.40 27.14 16.25
CA ALA A 27 -5.23 25.98 15.95
C ALA A 27 -4.66 25.15 14.79
N MET A 28 -4.20 25.82 13.72
CA MET A 28 -3.61 25.17 12.56
C MET A 28 -2.25 24.53 12.87
N ALA A 29 -1.46 25.13 13.76
CA ALA A 29 -0.22 24.52 14.27
C ALA A 29 -0.51 23.28 15.13
N ALA A 30 -1.49 23.36 16.04
CA ALA A 30 -1.92 22.23 16.86
C ALA A 30 -2.46 21.08 16.01
N ASP A 31 -3.22 21.39 14.96
CA ASP A 31 -3.74 20.42 14.02
C ASP A 31 -2.64 19.61 13.33
N ARG A 32 -1.58 20.31 12.91
CA ARG A 32 -0.41 19.69 12.26
C ARG A 32 0.36 18.77 13.21
N VAL A 33 0.48 19.17 14.47
CA VAL A 33 1.09 18.31 15.51
C VAL A 33 0.23 17.07 15.75
N ALA A 34 -1.09 17.22 15.78
CA ALA A 34 -2.02 16.11 15.94
C ALA A 34 -1.93 15.11 14.78
N ALA A 35 -1.83 15.61 13.54
CA ALA A 35 -1.61 14.79 12.35
C ALA A 35 -0.35 13.93 12.49
N HIS A 36 0.81 14.55 12.74
CA HIS A 36 2.07 13.82 12.92
C HIS A 36 2.03 12.79 14.05
N GLN A 37 1.30 13.08 15.13
CA GLN A 37 1.17 12.14 16.23
C GLN A 37 0.26 10.95 15.88
N ALA A 38 -0.80 11.19 15.10
CA ALA A 38 -1.68 10.13 14.60
C ALA A 38 -0.96 9.23 13.59
N GLU A 39 -0.21 9.83 12.66
CA GLU A 39 0.64 9.14 11.68
C GLU A 39 1.65 8.23 12.39
N HIS A 40 2.41 8.76 13.35
CA HIS A 40 3.42 8.00 14.08
C HIS A 40 2.84 6.86 14.91
N ARG A 41 1.69 7.07 15.57
CA ARG A 41 0.99 5.99 16.31
C ARG A 41 0.53 4.88 15.36
N THR A 42 -0.03 5.26 14.22
CA THR A 42 -0.50 4.32 13.20
C THR A 42 0.66 3.53 12.59
N ALA A 43 1.77 4.20 12.28
CA ALA A 43 2.97 3.57 11.76
C ALA A 43 3.54 2.54 12.73
N ARG A 44 3.58 2.84 14.03
CA ARG A 44 4.02 1.88 15.06
C ARG A 44 3.07 0.69 15.17
N ALA A 45 1.77 0.94 15.20
CA ALA A 45 0.77 -0.12 15.29
C ALA A 45 0.86 -1.05 14.07
N PHE A 46 1.00 -0.48 12.86
CA PHE A 46 1.18 -1.25 11.63
C PHE A 46 2.45 -2.09 11.68
N ARG A 47 3.60 -1.49 12.04
CA ARG A 47 4.87 -2.21 12.16
C ARG A 47 4.78 -3.36 13.17
N SER A 48 4.14 -3.14 14.32
CA SER A 48 3.94 -4.17 15.33
C SER A 48 3.04 -5.31 14.84
N ALA A 49 2.05 -5.01 13.98
CA ALA A 49 1.16 -6.00 13.39
C ALA A 49 1.82 -6.79 12.25
N THR A 50 2.68 -6.15 11.44
CA THR A 50 3.28 -6.76 10.25
C THR A 50 4.70 -7.29 10.46
N GLY A 51 5.37 -6.93 11.56
CA GLY A 51 6.75 -7.31 11.83
C GLY A 51 7.78 -6.66 10.90
N THR A 52 7.38 -5.62 10.15
CA THR A 52 8.26 -4.91 9.22
C THR A 52 9.47 -4.31 9.95
N ALA A 53 10.65 -4.37 9.32
CA ALA A 53 11.88 -3.86 9.92
C ALA A 53 11.88 -2.32 10.04
N GLU A 54 11.43 -1.64 8.98
CA GLU A 54 11.35 -0.19 8.93
C GLU A 54 10.01 0.34 9.44
N LEU A 55 10.00 1.61 9.88
CA LEU A 55 8.75 2.28 10.24
C LEU A 55 8.00 2.64 8.95
N PRO A 56 6.74 2.19 8.77
CA PRO A 56 5.93 2.55 7.61
C PRO A 56 5.74 4.07 7.52
N ASP A 57 5.67 4.58 6.29
CA ASP A 57 5.22 5.93 6.02
C ASP A 57 3.69 5.96 6.12
N VAL A 58 3.15 6.93 6.85
CA VAL A 58 1.71 7.06 7.07
C VAL A 58 1.31 8.51 6.87
N ASP A 59 0.30 8.72 6.04
CA ASP A 59 -0.29 10.02 5.75
C ASP A 59 -1.77 10.02 6.18
N VAL A 60 -2.10 10.89 7.14
CA VAL A 60 -3.48 11.11 7.58
C VAL A 60 -4.09 12.22 6.74
N ARG A 61 -5.02 11.86 5.86
CA ARG A 61 -5.63 12.80 4.93
C ARG A 61 -6.89 13.44 5.50
N GLY A 62 -7.08 14.70 5.11
CA GLY A 62 -8.19 15.55 5.52
C GLY A 62 -7.74 16.62 6.51
N PHE A 63 -7.98 17.88 6.19
CA PHE A 63 -7.66 19.02 7.06
C PHE A 63 -8.95 19.73 7.47
N PRO A 64 -9.12 20.10 8.75
CA PRO A 64 -8.24 19.83 9.90
C PRO A 64 -8.40 18.38 10.44
N VAL A 65 -7.35 17.83 11.05
CA VAL A 65 -7.30 16.48 11.65
C VAL A 65 -7.94 16.42 13.04
N LEU A 66 -7.75 17.43 13.88
CA LEU A 66 -8.26 17.47 15.27
C LEU A 66 -9.77 17.20 15.37
N PRO A 67 -10.65 17.80 14.54
CA PRO A 67 -12.07 17.51 14.58
C PRO A 67 -12.41 16.07 14.16
N GLN A 68 -11.58 15.43 13.32
CA GLN A 68 -11.76 14.04 12.92
C GLN A 68 -11.44 13.11 14.09
N LEU A 69 -10.30 13.34 14.74
CA LEU A 69 -9.91 12.62 15.95
C LEU A 69 -10.94 12.77 17.08
N ALA A 70 -11.49 13.98 17.27
CA ALA A 70 -12.55 14.23 18.25
C ALA A 70 -13.86 13.48 17.96
N ARG A 71 -14.11 13.10 16.71
CA ARG A 71 -15.23 12.22 16.33
C ARG A 71 -14.88 10.73 16.45
N GLY A 72 -13.62 10.39 16.75
CA GLY A 72 -13.13 9.00 16.82
C GLY A 72 -12.97 8.33 15.45
N THR A 73 -13.01 9.08 14.35
CA THR A 73 -12.90 8.52 13.00
C THR A 73 -12.04 9.41 12.11
N ILE A 74 -11.05 8.80 11.45
CA ILE A 74 -10.21 9.42 10.43
C ILE A 74 -10.75 9.07 9.04
N ASP A 75 -10.94 10.08 8.20
CA ASP A 75 -11.62 9.90 6.93
C ASP A 75 -10.79 9.08 5.93
N THR A 76 -9.49 9.32 5.83
CA THR A 76 -8.58 8.57 4.96
C THR A 76 -7.18 8.48 5.57
N VAL A 77 -6.61 7.28 5.54
CA VAL A 77 -5.23 7.02 5.94
C VAL A 77 -4.54 6.25 4.83
N ASP A 78 -3.44 6.78 4.33
CA ASP A 78 -2.57 6.11 3.36
C ASP A 78 -1.34 5.59 4.12
N VAL A 79 -1.02 4.31 3.96
CA VAL A 79 0.13 3.63 4.59
C VAL A 79 1.00 3.03 3.50
N SER A 80 2.30 3.30 3.53
CA SER A 80 3.30 2.71 2.64
C SER A 80 4.38 2.04 3.47
N ALA A 81 4.49 0.72 3.34
CA ALA A 81 5.46 -0.09 4.05
C ALA A 81 6.36 -0.84 3.05
N HIS A 82 7.62 -1.07 3.43
CA HIS A 82 8.61 -1.79 2.63
C HIS A 82 9.05 -3.06 3.35
N ASP A 83 9.53 -4.05 2.60
CA ASP A 83 10.15 -5.27 3.14
C ASP A 83 9.32 -5.95 4.26
N ILE A 84 8.06 -6.23 3.93
CA ILE A 84 7.16 -6.90 4.86
C ILE A 84 7.47 -8.39 4.85
N PRO A 85 7.84 -8.98 6.00
CA PRO A 85 7.98 -10.42 6.10
C PRO A 85 6.61 -11.07 5.88
N ALA A 86 6.54 -12.04 4.98
CA ALA A 86 5.34 -12.86 4.81
C ALA A 86 5.70 -14.31 5.11
N ASP A 87 5.38 -14.71 6.33
CA ASP A 87 5.55 -16.08 6.79
C ASP A 87 4.37 -16.91 6.25
N SER A 88 4.60 -17.63 5.16
CA SER A 88 3.67 -18.66 4.71
C SER A 88 4.21 -20.03 5.13
N VAL A 89 3.30 -20.91 5.59
CA VAL A 89 3.63 -22.24 6.12
C VAL A 89 4.47 -23.08 5.15
N ASN A 90 4.34 -22.84 3.84
CA ASN A 90 4.98 -23.64 2.81
C ASN A 90 6.13 -22.93 2.08
N ARG A 91 6.04 -21.61 1.86
CA ARG A 91 7.07 -20.82 1.15
C ARG A 91 7.03 -19.34 1.54
N PRO A 92 8.00 -18.81 2.30
CA PRO A 92 8.07 -17.39 2.59
C PRO A 92 8.18 -16.58 1.30
N LEU A 93 7.33 -15.57 1.12
CA LEU A 93 7.36 -14.68 -0.03
C LEU A 93 7.25 -13.23 0.45
N PRO A 94 8.37 -12.57 0.78
CA PRO A 94 8.34 -11.23 1.32
C PRO A 94 7.69 -10.26 0.33
N ILE A 95 6.96 -9.29 0.87
CA ILE A 95 6.35 -8.21 0.07
C ILE A 95 7.33 -7.03 0.08
N THR A 96 7.87 -6.70 -1.09
CA THR A 96 8.85 -5.61 -1.25
C THR A 96 8.26 -4.25 -0.88
N ARG A 97 7.00 -4.00 -1.28
CA ARG A 97 6.26 -2.80 -0.89
C ARG A 97 4.78 -3.08 -0.78
N LEU A 98 4.13 -2.51 0.21
CA LEU A 98 2.69 -2.56 0.41
C LEU A 98 2.14 -1.16 0.61
N ASP A 99 1.25 -0.76 -0.29
CA ASP A 99 0.50 0.49 -0.20
C ASP A 99 -0.94 0.17 0.23
N VAL A 100 -1.37 0.69 1.37
CA VAL A 100 -2.72 0.50 1.91
C VAL A 100 -3.41 1.84 2.04
N ARG A 101 -4.60 1.96 1.44
CA ARG A 101 -5.51 3.09 1.61
C ARG A 101 -6.72 2.65 2.42
N LEU A 102 -6.86 3.19 3.61
CA LEU A 102 -7.98 2.97 4.52
C LEU A 102 -8.91 4.19 4.46
N ARG A 103 -10.23 3.95 4.44
CA ARG A 103 -11.22 5.03 4.58
C ARG A 103 -12.18 4.78 5.73
N GLY A 104 -12.49 5.84 6.47
CA GLY A 104 -13.33 5.77 7.67
C GLY A 104 -12.70 4.88 8.74
N LEU A 105 -11.42 5.11 9.05
CA LEU A 105 -10.67 4.38 10.06
C LEU A 105 -11.13 4.83 11.44
N SER A 106 -11.54 3.88 12.29
CA SER A 106 -11.90 4.14 13.68
C SER A 106 -11.09 3.21 14.57
N ALA A 107 -10.41 3.79 15.57
CA ALA A 107 -9.64 3.05 16.55
C ALA A 107 -10.26 3.30 17.94
N PRO A 108 -10.62 2.25 18.70
CA PRO A 108 -11.09 2.41 20.07
C PRO A 108 -10.00 3.05 20.96
N GLU A 109 -10.40 3.92 21.90
CA GLU A 109 -9.45 4.52 22.86
C GLU A 109 -8.79 3.45 23.76
N ASP A 110 -9.49 2.34 23.97
CA ASP A 110 -9.08 1.23 24.84
C ASP A 110 -7.99 0.33 24.22
N GLY A 111 -7.50 0.66 23.01
CA GLY A 111 -6.53 -0.15 22.28
C GLY A 111 -7.12 -1.40 21.63
N GLY A 112 -8.44 -1.43 21.43
CA GLY A 112 -9.11 -2.49 20.67
C GLY A 112 -8.78 -2.48 19.17
N GLU A 113 -9.35 -3.43 18.43
CA GLU A 113 -9.07 -3.60 17.00
C GLU A 113 -9.56 -2.39 16.18
N ALA A 114 -8.67 -1.85 15.35
CA ALA A 114 -9.01 -0.75 14.46
C ALA A 114 -9.87 -1.25 13.31
N THR A 115 -10.98 -0.56 13.05
CA THR A 115 -11.92 -0.92 11.98
C THR A 115 -11.92 0.14 10.89
N SER A 116 -12.13 -0.28 9.64
CA SER A 116 -12.26 0.64 8.51
C SER A 116 -13.48 0.31 7.67
N ARG A 117 -14.08 1.31 7.02
CA ARG A 117 -15.21 1.10 6.11
C ARG A 117 -14.76 0.45 4.81
N THR A 118 -13.61 0.88 4.29
CA THR A 118 -13.01 0.31 3.08
C THR A 118 -11.50 0.27 3.23
N ALA A 119 -10.90 -0.82 2.78
CA ALA A 119 -9.47 -0.97 2.64
C ALA A 119 -9.12 -1.33 1.20
N ARG A 120 -8.16 -0.62 0.61
CA ARG A 120 -7.55 -0.97 -0.68
C ARG A 120 -6.06 -1.18 -0.46
N ALA A 121 -5.57 -2.37 -0.76
CA ALA A 121 -4.16 -2.71 -0.66
C ALA A 121 -3.57 -2.98 -2.06
N THR A 122 -2.34 -2.55 -2.28
CA THR A 122 -1.54 -2.82 -3.47
C THR A 122 -0.19 -3.36 -3.02
N ALA A 123 0.08 -4.64 -3.31
CA ALA A 123 1.34 -5.29 -2.97
C ALA A 123 2.26 -5.34 -4.20
N PHE A 124 3.52 -5.01 -4.00
CA PHE A 124 4.58 -5.12 -4.99
C PHE A 124 5.56 -6.19 -4.54
N LEU A 125 5.81 -7.14 -5.43
CA LEU A 125 6.76 -8.23 -5.22
C LEU A 125 7.88 -8.10 -6.25
N SER A 126 9.12 -8.21 -5.81
CA SER A 126 10.25 -8.23 -6.72
C SER A 126 10.36 -9.59 -7.41
N TYR A 127 10.81 -9.59 -8.67
CA TYR A 127 11.12 -10.81 -9.39
C TYR A 127 12.18 -11.66 -8.69
N GLY A 128 13.13 -11.02 -8.00
CA GLY A 128 14.14 -11.70 -7.20
C GLY A 128 13.55 -12.46 -6.00
N ASP A 129 12.60 -11.85 -5.28
CA ASP A 129 11.90 -12.50 -4.17
C ASP A 129 11.06 -13.68 -4.65
N LEU A 130 10.35 -13.49 -5.76
CA LEU A 130 9.58 -14.55 -6.42
C LEU A 130 10.48 -15.71 -6.85
N SER A 131 11.62 -15.41 -7.47
CA SER A 131 12.57 -16.42 -7.92
C SER A 131 13.15 -17.23 -6.76
N ARG A 132 13.53 -16.54 -5.66
CA ARG A 132 14.05 -17.20 -4.46
C ARG A 132 13.00 -18.04 -3.75
N SER A 133 11.76 -17.55 -3.69
CA SER A 133 10.67 -18.28 -3.06
C SER A 133 10.28 -19.52 -3.87
N LEU A 134 10.14 -19.37 -5.20
CA LEU A 134 9.68 -20.45 -6.07
C LEU A 134 10.79 -21.42 -6.50
N GLY A 135 12.05 -21.02 -6.40
CA GLY A 135 13.22 -21.87 -6.64
C GLY A 135 13.67 -21.93 -8.11
N PHE A 136 13.18 -21.04 -8.96
CA PHE A 136 13.57 -20.92 -10.37
C PHE A 136 13.57 -19.45 -10.81
N PRO A 137 14.38 -19.07 -11.82
CA PRO A 137 14.43 -17.69 -12.29
C PRO A 137 13.09 -17.22 -12.85
N ILE A 138 12.60 -16.10 -12.32
CA ILE A 138 11.43 -15.39 -12.80
C ILE A 138 11.87 -14.00 -13.24
N THR A 139 11.43 -13.59 -14.43
CA THR A 139 11.73 -12.29 -15.01
C THR A 139 10.49 -11.69 -15.66
N GLN A 140 10.59 -10.43 -16.07
CA GLN A 140 9.55 -9.79 -16.85
C GLN A 140 9.47 -10.43 -18.24
N GLY A 141 8.28 -10.82 -18.66
CA GLY A 141 8.06 -11.31 -20.02
C GLY A 141 8.13 -10.18 -21.05
N ARG A 142 8.20 -10.54 -22.34
CA ARG A 142 8.32 -9.55 -23.42
C ARG A 142 7.07 -8.70 -23.59
N GLU A 143 5.92 -9.24 -23.25
CA GLU A 143 4.64 -8.52 -23.34
C GLU A 143 4.38 -7.73 -22.05
N PRO A 144 3.80 -6.52 -22.13
CA PRO A 144 3.45 -5.75 -20.96
C PRO A 144 2.55 -6.54 -20.00
N GLY A 145 2.98 -6.66 -18.74
CA GLY A 145 2.24 -7.39 -17.71
C GLY A 145 2.46 -8.91 -17.70
N SER A 146 3.21 -9.47 -18.66
CA SER A 146 3.59 -10.88 -18.64
C SER A 146 4.82 -11.12 -17.76
N VAL A 147 4.92 -12.33 -17.21
CA VAL A 147 6.09 -12.85 -16.51
C VAL A 147 6.62 -14.08 -17.24
N GLN A 148 7.92 -14.27 -17.17
CA GLN A 148 8.63 -15.40 -17.74
C GLN A 148 9.30 -16.19 -16.61
N ALA A 149 9.19 -17.52 -16.64
CA ALA A 149 9.89 -18.43 -15.74
C ALA A 149 10.75 -19.41 -16.55
N ASP A 150 12.01 -19.54 -16.20
CA ASP A 150 12.92 -20.50 -16.83
C ASP A 150 12.96 -21.77 -15.98
N LEU A 151 12.47 -22.87 -16.55
CA LEU A 151 12.32 -24.16 -15.90
C LEU A 151 13.43 -25.11 -16.34
N GLU A 152 14.23 -25.56 -15.37
CA GLU A 152 15.20 -26.63 -15.58
C GLU A 152 14.52 -27.99 -15.40
N LEU A 153 14.53 -28.82 -16.44
CA LEU A 153 13.93 -30.15 -16.39
C LEU A 153 14.90 -31.16 -15.75
N PRO A 154 14.43 -31.98 -14.77
CA PRO A 154 15.29 -32.93 -14.06
C PRO A 154 15.78 -34.10 -14.94
N PHE A 155 15.21 -34.27 -16.13
CA PHE A 155 15.51 -35.38 -17.04
C PHE A 155 16.55 -35.03 -18.13
N GLY A 156 17.13 -33.83 -18.08
CA GLY A 156 18.02 -33.30 -19.13
C GLY A 156 17.24 -32.77 -20.34
N GLY A 157 17.73 -31.70 -20.96
CA GLY A 157 17.09 -31.04 -22.10
C GLY A 157 17.45 -29.56 -22.22
N ALA A 158 16.98 -28.91 -23.28
CA ALA A 158 17.03 -27.45 -23.38
C ALA A 158 16.13 -26.83 -22.30
N PRO A 159 16.51 -25.69 -21.71
CA PRO A 159 15.67 -24.99 -20.74
C PRO A 159 14.32 -24.64 -21.36
N LEU A 160 13.24 -24.86 -20.62
CA LEU A 160 11.90 -24.47 -21.03
C LEU A 160 11.56 -23.12 -20.45
N THR A 161 11.05 -22.23 -21.28
CA THR A 161 10.58 -20.94 -20.83
C THR A 161 9.06 -20.93 -20.77
N LEU A 162 8.48 -20.74 -19.58
CA LEU A 162 7.05 -20.53 -19.40
C LEU A 162 6.74 -19.04 -19.36
N VAL A 163 5.82 -18.58 -20.20
CA VAL A 163 5.31 -17.20 -20.17
C VAL A 163 3.86 -17.24 -19.72
N ALA A 164 3.50 -16.35 -18.79
CA ALA A 164 2.12 -16.23 -18.32
C ALA A 164 1.81 -14.81 -17.82
N THR A 165 0.53 -14.47 -17.73
CA THR A 165 0.06 -13.17 -17.21
C THR A 165 -0.59 -13.36 -15.83
N PRO A 166 -0.01 -12.85 -14.74
CA PRO A 166 -0.60 -12.96 -13.41
C PRO A 166 -1.89 -12.15 -13.30
N LYS A 167 -2.89 -12.71 -12.62
CA LYS A 167 -4.18 -12.07 -12.33
C LYS A 167 -4.61 -12.37 -10.89
N PRO A 168 -5.35 -11.46 -10.23
CA PRO A 168 -5.97 -11.77 -8.95
C PRO A 168 -6.89 -12.99 -9.08
N GLY A 169 -6.67 -13.99 -8.23
CA GLY A 169 -7.51 -15.18 -8.13
C GLY A 169 -8.62 -15.03 -7.09
N PRO A 170 -9.47 -16.04 -6.93
CA PRO A 170 -10.46 -16.07 -5.87
C PRO A 170 -9.78 -16.11 -4.48
N GLY A 171 -10.34 -15.37 -3.52
CA GLY A 171 -9.81 -15.32 -2.16
C GLY A 171 -8.43 -14.66 -2.10
N ASN A 172 -7.47 -15.33 -1.47
CA ASN A 172 -6.10 -14.83 -1.28
C ASN A 172 -5.10 -15.56 -2.20
N SER A 173 -5.43 -15.66 -3.49
CA SER A 173 -4.65 -16.39 -4.49
C SER A 173 -4.29 -15.52 -5.69
N ILE A 174 -3.18 -15.89 -6.36
CA ILE A 174 -2.77 -15.32 -7.65
C ILE A 174 -2.96 -16.43 -8.68
N THR A 175 -3.73 -16.15 -9.72
CA THR A 175 -3.95 -17.03 -10.87
C THR A 175 -3.13 -16.52 -12.05
N PHE A 176 -3.03 -17.32 -13.10
CA PHE A 176 -2.30 -16.96 -14.31
C PHE A 176 -3.17 -17.24 -15.53
N ALA A 177 -3.14 -16.31 -16.48
CA ALA A 177 -3.78 -16.45 -17.77
C ALA A 177 -2.73 -16.55 -18.87
N ASP A 178 -3.16 -17.03 -20.04
CA ASP A 178 -2.37 -17.02 -21.28
C ASP A 178 -1.03 -17.76 -21.14
N ALA A 179 -1.01 -18.79 -20.29
CA ALA A 179 0.18 -19.58 -19.99
C ALA A 179 0.60 -20.42 -21.21
N HIS A 180 1.83 -20.24 -21.69
CA HIS A 180 2.37 -20.98 -22.84
C HIS A 180 3.89 -21.15 -22.74
N LEU A 181 4.42 -22.19 -23.38
CA LEU A 181 5.86 -22.44 -23.47
C LEU A 181 6.48 -21.74 -24.67
N VAL A 182 7.72 -21.29 -24.48
CA VAL A 182 8.56 -20.69 -25.51
C VAL A 182 9.88 -21.47 -25.56
N GLY A 183 10.28 -21.93 -26.74
CA GLY A 183 11.58 -22.56 -26.98
C GLY A 183 11.61 -24.09 -26.86
N GLY A 184 12.47 -24.71 -27.68
CA GLY A 184 12.72 -26.16 -27.74
C GLY A 184 11.63 -26.99 -28.43
N ASP A 185 12.01 -28.12 -29.03
CA ASP A 185 11.08 -29.23 -29.26
C ASP A 185 10.60 -29.71 -27.89
N HIS A 186 9.46 -29.21 -27.43
CA HIS A 186 8.82 -29.65 -26.20
C HIS A 186 7.91 -30.83 -26.53
N PRO A 187 7.97 -31.92 -25.75
CA PRO A 187 7.06 -33.04 -25.98
C PRO A 187 5.62 -32.55 -25.78
N ALA A 188 4.67 -32.97 -26.62
CA ALA A 188 3.24 -32.63 -26.47
C ALA A 188 2.66 -32.95 -25.08
N ALA A 189 3.33 -33.83 -24.33
CA ALA A 189 3.04 -34.10 -22.93
C ALA A 189 3.24 -32.88 -22.01
N ALA A 190 4.20 -31.98 -22.29
CA ALA A 190 4.45 -30.76 -21.53
C ALA A 190 3.29 -29.76 -21.66
N ASP A 191 2.76 -29.58 -22.87
CA ASP A 191 1.58 -28.72 -23.10
C ASP A 191 0.35 -29.27 -22.39
N ALA A 192 0.13 -30.59 -22.45
CA ALA A 192 -0.98 -31.23 -21.76
C ALA A 192 -0.87 -31.13 -20.22
N LEU A 193 0.35 -31.15 -19.68
CA LEU A 193 0.61 -30.96 -18.25
C LEU A 193 0.36 -29.52 -17.81
N LEU A 194 0.78 -28.54 -18.61
CA LEU A 194 0.50 -27.12 -18.36
C LEU A 194 -0.99 -26.85 -18.41
N GLU A 195 -1.66 -27.32 -19.46
CA GLU A 195 -3.10 -27.12 -19.61
C GLU A 195 -3.85 -27.69 -18.41
N ARG A 196 -3.42 -28.85 -17.89
CA ARG A 196 -4.00 -29.45 -16.68
C ARG A 196 -3.68 -28.64 -15.41
N ALA A 197 -2.44 -28.18 -15.26
CA ALA A 197 -2.02 -27.40 -14.08
C ALA A 197 -2.74 -26.06 -13.97
N PHE A 198 -3.07 -25.43 -15.10
CA PHE A 198 -3.77 -24.14 -15.16
C PHE A 198 -5.30 -24.26 -15.30
N ARG A 199 -5.86 -25.46 -15.56
CA ARG A 199 -7.31 -25.66 -15.61
C ARG A 199 -7.97 -25.65 -14.23
N ASP A 200 -7.24 -26.11 -13.23
CA ASP A 200 -7.71 -26.34 -11.86
C ASP A 200 -7.25 -25.24 -10.88
N ALA A 201 -6.63 -24.16 -11.38
CA ALA A 201 -6.09 -23.03 -10.60
C ALA A 201 -6.97 -21.78 -10.71
#